data_AF-A0A3B8JMT7-F1
#
_entry.id   AF-A0A3B8JMT7-F1
#
_cell.length_a   1.000
_cell.length_b   1.000
_cell.length_c   1.000
_cell.angle_alpha   90.00
_cell.angle_beta   90.00
_cell.angle_gamma   90.00
#
_symmetry.space_group_name_H-M   'P 1'
#
loop_
_entity.id
_entity.type
_entity.pdbx_description
1 polymer ?
#
loop_
_entity_poly.entity_id
_entity_poly.type
_entity_poly.pdbx_seq_one_letter_code
_entity_poly.pdbx_strand_id
1 'polypeptide(L)'
;FGDPRCFDLLAEALNSSTDIVKTAAIGSLGELGDSRAIPLLIPYATDPDWQIRHRIAQALGHLGGEQARNTLETLATDEVELVA
;
A
#
# COMPACT_ATOMS: atom_id res chain seq x y z
N PHE A 1 -16.57 7.06 -12.49
CA PHE A 1 -15.29 6.86 -11.80
C PHE A 1 -15.59 6.39 -10.39
N GLY A 2 -15.06 5.23 -9.99
CA GLY A 2 -15.24 4.62 -8.67
C GLY A 2 -16.50 3.77 -8.52
N ASP A 3 -16.54 2.59 -9.13
CA ASP A 3 -17.53 1.59 -8.73
C ASP A 3 -17.14 1.09 -7.33
N PRO A 4 -18.02 1.16 -6.31
CA PRO A 4 -17.70 0.69 -4.95
C PRO A 4 -17.24 -0.77 -4.91
N ARG A 5 -17.62 -1.58 -5.89
CA ARG A 5 -17.16 -2.97 -6.05
C ARG A 5 -15.67 -3.08 -6.40
N CYS A 6 -15.08 -2.05 -7.00
CA CYS A 6 -13.64 -2.05 -7.29
C CYS A 6 -12.81 -2.13 -6.02
N PHE A 7 -13.24 -1.44 -4.94
CA PHE A 7 -12.55 -1.53 -3.66
C PHE A 7 -12.59 -2.96 -3.12
N ASP A 8 -13.77 -3.58 -3.08
CA ASP A 8 -13.95 -4.91 -2.50
C ASP A 8 -13.13 -5.97 -3.27
N LEU A 9 -13.11 -5.90 -4.60
CA LEU A 9 -12.31 -6.79 -5.45
C LEU A 9 -10.81 -6.60 -5.23
N LEU A 10 -10.34 -5.36 -5.09
CA LEU A 10 -8.93 -5.08 -4.82
C LEU A 10 -8.53 -5.49 -3.40
N ALA A 11 -9.41 -5.33 -2.43
CA ALA A 11 -9.21 -5.81 -1.06
C ALA A 11 -9.13 -7.35 -1.00
N GLU A 12 -9.94 -8.05 -1.80
CA GLU A 12 -9.82 -9.51 -1.94
C GLU A 12 -8.48 -9.90 -2.60
N ALA A 13 -8.04 -9.15 -3.62
CA ALA A 13 -6.79 -9.40 -4.32
C ALA A 13 -5.54 -9.22 -3.43
N LEU A 14 -5.60 -8.41 -2.35
CA LEU A 14 -4.52 -8.32 -1.34
C LEU A 14 -4.27 -9.66 -0.61
N ASN A 15 -5.29 -10.51 -0.52
CA ASN A 15 -5.19 -11.84 0.10
C ASN A 15 -4.73 -12.92 -0.89
N SER A 16 -4.42 -12.56 -2.14
CA SER A 16 -3.92 -13.52 -3.13
C SER A 16 -2.55 -14.06 -2.73
N SER A 17 -2.36 -15.37 -2.93
CA SER A 17 -1.07 -16.04 -2.77
C SER A 17 -0.06 -15.65 -3.86
N THR A 18 -0.49 -14.90 -4.88
CA THR A 18 0.37 -14.44 -5.98
C THR A 18 0.85 -13.02 -5.72
N ASP A 19 2.17 -12.85 -5.52
CA ASP A 19 2.74 -11.54 -5.17
C ASP A 19 2.53 -10.47 -6.26
N ILE A 20 2.48 -10.89 -7.54
CA ILE A 20 2.13 -9.99 -8.65
C ILE A 20 0.71 -9.44 -8.50
N VAL A 21 -0.25 -10.27 -8.06
CA VAL A 21 -1.64 -9.86 -7.86
C VAL A 21 -1.75 -8.92 -6.66
N LYS A 22 -1.05 -9.25 -5.56
CA LYS A 22 -0.99 -8.43 -4.35
C LYS A 22 -0.40 -7.05 -4.61
N THR A 23 0.73 -6.98 -5.33
CA THR A 23 1.39 -5.71 -5.67
C THR A 23 0.59 -4.85 -6.64
N ALA A 24 -0.12 -5.47 -7.60
CA ALA A 24 -1.06 -4.77 -8.47
C ALA A 24 -2.25 -4.22 -7.68
N ALA A 25 -2.77 -4.98 -6.71
CA ALA A 25 -3.86 -4.56 -5.85
C ALA A 25 -3.49 -3.34 -4.99
N ILE A 26 -2.30 -3.34 -4.39
CA ILE A 26 -1.76 -2.21 -3.62
C ILE A 26 -1.72 -0.93 -4.47
N GLY A 27 -1.14 -1.00 -5.67
CA GLY A 27 -1.04 0.16 -6.57
C GLY A 27 -2.41 0.67 -6.99
N SER A 28 -3.31 -0.24 -7.35
CA SER A 28 -4.68 0.09 -7.76
C SER A 28 -5.49 0.71 -6.63
N LEU A 29 -5.32 0.27 -5.38
CA LEU A 29 -5.96 0.88 -4.21
C LEU A 29 -5.45 2.30 -3.97
N GLY A 30 -4.16 2.54 -4.18
CA GLY A 30 -3.59 3.89 -4.14
C GLY A 30 -4.19 4.82 -5.19
N GLU A 31 -4.24 4.35 -6.45
CA GLU A 31 -4.84 5.11 -7.57
C GLU A 31 -6.35 5.31 -7.43
N LEU A 32 -7.05 4.38 -6.78
CA LEU A 32 -8.48 4.50 -6.50
C LEU A 32 -8.78 5.71 -5.60
N GLY A 33 -7.82 6.14 -4.77
CA GLY A 33 -7.98 7.29 -3.88
C GLY A 33 -8.94 7.05 -2.71
N ASP A 34 -9.31 5.80 -2.44
CA ASP A 34 -10.24 5.46 -1.37
C ASP A 34 -9.50 5.30 -0.05
N SER A 35 -9.75 6.22 0.89
CA SER A 35 -9.10 6.22 2.21
C SER A 35 -9.35 4.94 3.03
N ARG A 36 -10.37 4.14 2.69
CA ARG A 36 -10.59 2.82 3.29
C ARG A 36 -9.43 1.84 3.03
N ALA A 37 -8.61 2.12 2.02
CA ALA A 37 -7.41 1.33 1.71
C ALA A 37 -6.29 1.54 2.73
N ILE A 38 -6.20 2.71 3.36
CA ILE A 38 -5.11 3.05 4.29
C ILE A 38 -4.92 1.97 5.39
N PRO A 39 -5.96 1.58 6.17
CA PRO A 39 -5.80 0.54 7.18
C PRO A 39 -5.48 -0.85 6.61
N LEU A 40 -5.83 -1.13 5.35
CA LEU A 40 -5.48 -2.39 4.68
C LEU A 40 -4.03 -2.41 4.20
N LEU A 41 -3.45 -1.25 3.89
CA LEU A 41 -2.09 -1.12 3.36
C LEU A 41 -1.02 -1.00 4.47
N ILE A 42 -1.37 -0.43 5.64
CA ILE A 42 -0.44 -0.28 6.78
C ILE A 42 0.32 -1.56 7.15
N PRO A 43 -0.30 -2.76 7.23
CA PRO A 43 0.43 -3.99 7.58
C PRO A 43 1.56 -4.37 6.62
N TYR A 44 1.46 -3.93 5.35
CA TYR A 44 2.48 -4.20 4.32
C TYR A 44 3.61 -3.16 4.33
N ALA A 45 3.53 -2.10 5.14
CA ALA A 45 4.61 -1.15 5.32
C ALA A 45 5.85 -1.79 5.98
N THR A 46 5.66 -2.87 6.75
CA THR A 46 6.75 -3.64 7.39
C THR A 46 7.03 -4.95 6.66
N ASP A 47 6.64 -5.08 5.39
CA ASP A 47 6.87 -6.29 4.61
C ASP A 47 8.39 -6.49 4.38
N PRO A 48 8.92 -7.72 4.50
CA PRO A 48 10.33 -7.99 4.24
C PRO A 48 10.77 -7.63 2.82
N ASP A 49 9.86 -7.68 1.84
CA ASP A 49 10.15 -7.31 0.46
C ASP A 49 10.16 -5.78 0.28
N TRP A 50 11.33 -5.24 -0.08
CA TRP A 50 11.50 -3.81 -0.35
C TRP A 50 10.61 -3.32 -1.51
N GLN A 51 10.27 -4.19 -2.48
CA GLN A 51 9.39 -3.85 -3.59
C GLN A 51 7.96 -3.62 -3.11
N ILE A 52 7.51 -4.41 -2.12
CA ILE A 52 6.21 -4.25 -1.47
C ILE A 52 6.21 -2.94 -0.68
N ARG A 53 7.22 -2.69 0.15
CA ARG A 53 7.34 -1.43 0.91
C ARG A 53 7.32 -0.19 0.00
N HIS A 54 8.06 -0.22 -1.11
CA HIS A 54 8.09 0.87 -2.08
C HIS A 54 6.70 1.13 -2.68
N ARG A 55 5.97 0.09 -3.08
CA ARG A 55 4.61 0.22 -3.62
C ARG A 55 3.62 0.75 -2.59
N ILE A 56 3.75 0.32 -1.33
CA ILE A 56 2.94 0.83 -0.24
C ILE A 56 3.19 2.32 -0.03
N ALA A 57 4.46 2.75 -0.07
CA ALA A 57 4.79 4.16 0.03
C ALA A 57 4.15 4.99 -1.11
N GLN A 58 4.20 4.49 -2.35
CA GLN A 58 3.54 5.15 -3.47
C GLN A 58 2.01 5.22 -3.28
N ALA A 59 1.39 4.11 -2.89
CA ALA A 59 -0.06 4.04 -2.70
C ALA A 59 -0.54 4.96 -1.57
N LEU A 60 0.14 4.96 -0.42
CA LEU A 60 -0.14 5.87 0.69
C LEU A 60 0.08 7.33 0.31
N GLY A 61 1.08 7.63 -0.52
CA GLY A 61 1.31 8.96 -1.08
C GLY A 61 0.15 9.45 -1.94
N HIS A 62 -0.47 8.57 -2.72
CA HIS A 62 -1.66 8.89 -3.51
C HIS A 62 -2.93 9.03 -2.66
N LEU A 63 -3.11 8.19 -1.63
CA LEU A 63 -4.27 8.23 -0.74
C LEU A 63 -4.26 9.47 0.16
N GLY A 64 -3.08 9.88 0.62
CA GLY A 64 -2.92 11.02 1.52
C GLY A 64 -3.61 10.84 2.88
N GLY A 65 -3.74 11.94 3.61
CA GLY A 65 -4.28 11.94 4.97
C GLY A 65 -3.21 11.75 6.05
N GLU A 66 -3.57 12.07 7.29
CA GLU A 66 -2.66 12.06 8.44
C GLU A 66 -2.08 10.66 8.71
N GLN A 67 -2.94 9.63 8.66
CA GLN A 67 -2.53 8.24 8.86
C GLN A 67 -1.50 7.79 7.81
N ALA A 68 -1.77 8.07 6.53
CA ALA A 68 -0.84 7.73 5.46
C ALA A 68 0.51 8.45 5.60
N ARG A 69 0.50 9.73 5.99
CA ARG A 69 1.74 10.49 6.25
C ARG A 69 2.54 9.90 7.41
N ASN A 70 1.90 9.57 8.53
CA ASN A 70 2.58 8.96 9.67
C ASN A 70 3.24 7.61 9.29
N THR A 71 2.54 6.79 8.49
CA THR A 71 3.08 5.53 7.99
C THR A 71 4.24 5.75 7.02
N LEU A 72 4.15 6.75 6.13
CA LEU A 72 5.22 7.13 5.23
C LEU A 72 6.46 7.64 5.96
N GLU A 73 6.28 8.43 7.04
CA GLU A 73 7.38 8.88 7.88
C GLU A 73 8.10 7.71 8.55
N THR A 74 7.33 6.74 9.04
CA THR A 74 7.88 5.48 9.59
C THR A 74 8.66 4.71 8.52
N LEU A 75 8.09 4.55 7.32
CA LEU A 75 8.76 3.89 6.19
C LEU A 75 10.05 4.61 5.76
N ALA A 76 10.05 5.94 5.76
CA ALA A 76 11.21 6.75 5.40
C ALA A 76 12.29 6.75 6.50
N THR A 77 11.92 6.46 7.74
CA THR A 77 12.90 6.26 8.83
C THR A 77 13.42 4.82 8.91
N ASP A 78 12.73 3.85 8.29
CA ASP A 78 13.16 2.46 8.13
C ASP A 78 14.27 2.30 7.07
N GLU A 79 14.56 3.34 6.27
CA GLU A 79 15.63 3.33 5.23
C GLU A 79 17.08 3.19 5.76
N VAL A 80 17.29 3.04 7.07
CA VAL A 80 18.63 2.83 7.66
C VAL A 80 19.01 1.34 7.71
N GLU A 81 18.81 0.57 6.63
CA GLU A 81 19.61 -0.65 6.38
C GLU A 81 19.61 -1.11 4.91
N LEU A 82 19.92 -0.21 3.98
CA LEU A 82 20.55 -0.62 2.72
C LEU A 82 22.03 -0.30 2.79
N VAL A 83 22.76 -1.12 3.55
CA VAL A 83 24.20 -1.25 3.40
C VAL A 83 24.47 -1.98 2.10
N ALA A 84 24.98 -1.25 1.10
CA ALA A 84 25.80 -1.79 0.02
C ALA A 84 26.83 -0.73 -0.39
#